data_AF-A0A0F9IPJ2-F1
#
_entry.id   AF-A0A0F9IPJ2-F1
#
_cell.length_a   1.000
_cell.length_b   1.000
_cell.length_c   1.000
_cell.angle_alpha   90.00
_cell.angle_beta   90.00
_cell.angle_gamma   90.00
#
_symmetry.space_group_name_H-M   'P 1'
#
loop_
_entity.id
_entity.type
_entity.pdbx_description
1 polymer ?
#
loop_
_entity_poly.entity_id
_entity_poly.type
_entity_poly.pdbx_seq_one_letter_code
_entity_poly.pdbx_strand_id
1 'polypeptide(L)'
;MTTFNFLRTVLIQARTVLQQNVLSIKPKATTALTKNLKTAIDKLTEFADVQRADLQGSYMKKILEAKYSKTVFVSPEQDQLARKIVAKFIDEEKRLITLIAEFQWGKTGTILTAAYYLCTHSDDENLVDADQVYIITGLSDTEWEVQTKERLLPQFEKNVYHRGRINAVIPKLANATNALIIIDECHYASGSTQSVKLALENAGLLDIDQLIKKNIRIIQTSATPDNVFIDSNSWGNYHDTVMPDKKSASYVSFEDLLKKNRIRESDDLADVYKVETMFEAITQYQDPRYHIVRIPRRGSTGNREVVLDNINAFCEDHDIALWYHDSDTKVKSIDSNFETVPERHTVI
;
A
#
# COMPACT_ATOMS: atom_id res chain seq x y z
N MET A 1 22.47 -10.00 -1.24
CA MET A 1 22.25 -9.96 -2.70
C MET A 1 21.52 -11.26 -3.05
N THR A 2 20.26 -11.21 -3.50
CA THR A 2 19.56 -12.44 -3.94
C THR A 2 20.29 -13.04 -5.13
N THR A 3 20.25 -14.36 -5.26
CA THR A 3 20.91 -15.11 -6.33
C THR A 3 20.57 -14.52 -7.70
N PHE A 4 19.33 -14.12 -7.92
CA PHE A 4 18.85 -13.51 -9.17
C PHE A 4 19.49 -12.16 -9.52
N ASN A 5 19.65 -11.26 -8.54
CA ASN A 5 20.23 -9.93 -8.77
C ASN A 5 21.73 -9.95 -9.11
N PHE A 6 22.49 -10.76 -8.37
CA PHE A 6 23.90 -11.01 -8.70
C PHE A 6 24.02 -11.57 -10.11
N LEU A 7 23.16 -12.53 -10.44
CA LEU A 7 23.17 -13.18 -11.74
C LEU A 7 22.78 -12.24 -12.89
N ARG A 8 21.81 -11.33 -12.71
CA ARG A 8 21.45 -10.33 -13.73
C ARG A 8 22.58 -9.31 -13.99
N THR A 9 23.23 -8.80 -12.94
CA THR A 9 24.40 -7.91 -13.12
C THR A 9 25.49 -8.63 -13.91
N VAL A 10 25.73 -9.91 -13.60
CA VAL A 10 26.63 -10.77 -14.38
C VAL A 10 26.13 -10.94 -15.81
N LEU A 11 24.82 -11.09 -16.06
CA LEU A 11 24.20 -11.25 -17.39
C LEU A 11 24.36 -9.99 -18.28
N ILE A 12 24.10 -8.81 -17.72
CA ILE A 12 24.28 -7.52 -18.42
C ILE A 12 25.75 -7.33 -18.75
N GLN A 13 26.64 -7.49 -17.75
CA GLN A 13 28.09 -7.40 -17.97
C GLN A 13 28.58 -8.43 -18.99
N ALA A 14 28.07 -9.66 -18.92
CA ALA A 14 28.36 -10.74 -19.84
C ALA A 14 27.95 -10.40 -21.28
N ARG A 15 26.74 -9.86 -21.48
CA ARG A 15 26.25 -9.41 -22.80
C ARG A 15 27.08 -8.24 -23.34
N THR A 16 27.40 -7.25 -22.51
CA THR A 16 28.27 -6.12 -22.88
C THR A 16 29.66 -6.59 -23.26
N VAL A 17 30.24 -7.51 -22.49
CA VAL A 17 31.57 -8.09 -22.75
C VAL A 17 31.55 -8.95 -24.02
N LEU A 18 30.49 -9.73 -24.27
CA LEU A 18 30.33 -10.47 -25.53
C LEU A 18 30.22 -9.53 -26.73
N GLN A 19 29.47 -8.43 -26.63
CA GLN A 19 29.38 -7.42 -27.69
C GLN A 19 30.72 -6.71 -27.94
N GLN A 20 31.49 -6.41 -26.89
CA GLN A 20 32.79 -5.74 -26.98
C GLN A 20 33.93 -6.68 -27.43
N ASN A 21 33.92 -7.96 -27.03
CA ASN A 21 34.98 -8.93 -27.31
C ASN A 21 34.94 -9.56 -28.71
N VAL A 22 33.91 -9.26 -29.52
CA VAL A 22 33.94 -9.54 -30.97
C VAL A 22 35.10 -8.77 -31.64
N LEU A 23 35.68 -7.74 -30.98
CA LEU A 23 36.67 -6.85 -31.60
C LEU A 23 38.15 -7.05 -31.22
N SER A 24 38.57 -7.84 -30.20
CA SER A 24 40.00 -7.76 -29.80
C SER A 24 40.69 -8.88 -28.97
N ILE A 25 40.16 -10.09 -28.75
CA ILE A 25 40.85 -11.11 -27.89
C ILE A 25 41.22 -12.42 -28.61
N LYS A 26 42.41 -12.96 -28.30
CA LYS A 26 42.96 -14.23 -28.82
C LYS A 26 42.03 -15.45 -28.58
N PRO A 27 41.86 -16.34 -29.58
CA PRO A 27 40.71 -17.25 -29.72
C PRO A 27 40.52 -18.36 -28.66
N LYS A 28 41.55 -18.77 -27.91
CA LYS A 28 41.45 -19.92 -26.97
C LYS A 28 40.95 -19.54 -25.57
N ALA A 29 41.26 -18.34 -25.07
CA ALA A 29 40.75 -17.86 -23.78
C ALA A 29 39.26 -17.47 -23.88
N THR A 30 38.83 -17.07 -25.09
CA THR A 30 37.45 -16.70 -25.42
C THR A 30 36.49 -17.89 -25.28
N THR A 31 36.90 -19.12 -25.59
CA THR A 31 36.00 -20.28 -25.62
C THR A 31 35.49 -20.70 -24.24
N ALA A 32 36.36 -20.72 -23.22
CA ALA A 32 35.98 -21.12 -21.86
C ALA A 32 35.12 -20.05 -21.18
N LEU A 33 35.48 -18.76 -21.35
CA LEU A 33 34.70 -17.64 -20.83
C LEU A 33 33.31 -17.59 -21.48
N THR A 34 33.23 -17.70 -22.81
CA THR A 34 31.94 -17.74 -23.54
C THR A 34 31.08 -18.94 -23.12
N LYS A 35 31.68 -20.12 -22.87
CA LYS A 35 30.96 -21.28 -22.37
C LYS A 35 30.36 -21.01 -20.98
N ASN A 36 31.15 -20.48 -20.06
CA ASN A 36 30.70 -20.16 -18.71
C ASN A 36 29.61 -19.09 -18.71
N LEU A 37 29.75 -18.05 -19.54
CA LEU A 37 28.71 -17.04 -19.75
C LEU A 37 27.42 -17.67 -20.26
N LYS A 38 27.49 -18.50 -21.30
CA LYS A 38 26.32 -19.16 -21.87
C LYS A 38 25.60 -20.01 -20.82
N THR A 39 26.34 -20.83 -20.07
CA THR A 39 25.76 -21.62 -18.97
C THR A 39 25.11 -20.75 -17.89
N ALA A 40 25.68 -19.58 -17.56
CA ALA A 40 25.07 -18.67 -16.61
C ALA A 40 23.77 -18.06 -17.16
N ILE A 41 23.75 -17.67 -18.44
CA ILE A 41 22.56 -17.16 -19.14
C ILE A 41 21.46 -18.23 -19.17
N ASP A 42 21.78 -19.47 -19.54
CA ASP A 42 20.80 -20.56 -19.62
C ASP A 42 20.13 -20.81 -18.26
N LYS A 43 20.92 -20.85 -17.17
CA LYS A 43 20.40 -20.99 -15.80
C LYS A 43 19.54 -19.80 -15.36
N LEU A 44 19.83 -18.62 -15.88
CA LEU A 44 19.08 -17.40 -15.57
C LEU A 44 17.71 -17.40 -16.23
N THR A 45 17.67 -17.78 -17.50
CA THR A 45 16.41 -17.98 -18.21
C THR A 45 15.59 -19.09 -17.55
N GLU A 46 16.21 -20.19 -17.14
CA GLU A 46 15.52 -21.26 -16.39
C GLU A 46 14.89 -20.73 -15.09
N PHE A 47 15.62 -19.92 -14.30
CA PHE A 47 15.07 -19.33 -13.09
C PHE A 47 13.91 -18.37 -13.37
N ALA A 48 14.03 -17.53 -14.40
CA ALA A 48 12.98 -16.62 -14.83
C ALA A 48 11.71 -17.38 -15.25
N ASP A 49 11.87 -18.49 -15.97
CA ASP A 49 10.77 -19.35 -16.40
C ASP A 49 10.08 -20.05 -15.22
N VAL A 50 10.85 -20.51 -14.22
CA VAL A 50 10.30 -21.06 -12.97
C VAL A 50 9.51 -20.00 -12.21
N GLN A 51 10.05 -18.78 -12.03
CA GLN A 51 9.33 -17.69 -11.38
C GLN A 51 8.00 -17.38 -12.08
N ARG A 52 8.03 -17.27 -13.43
CA ARG A 52 6.83 -17.05 -14.24
C ARG A 52 5.80 -18.15 -14.02
N ALA A 53 6.21 -19.41 -14.11
CA ALA A 53 5.33 -20.56 -13.96
C ALA A 53 4.67 -20.59 -12.57
N ASP A 54 5.46 -20.36 -11.51
CA ASP A 54 4.99 -20.35 -10.12
C ASP A 54 3.97 -19.23 -9.86
N LEU A 55 4.26 -18.02 -10.34
CA LEU A 55 3.37 -16.88 -10.21
C LEU A 55 2.11 -17.04 -11.04
N GLN A 56 2.21 -17.52 -12.28
CA GLN A 56 1.07 -17.79 -13.15
C GLN A 56 0.14 -18.84 -12.53
N GLY A 57 0.70 -19.93 -11.99
CA GLY A 57 -0.06 -20.96 -11.29
C GLY A 57 -0.79 -20.40 -10.06
N SER A 58 -0.08 -19.61 -9.25
CA SER A 58 -0.64 -18.97 -8.05
C SER A 58 -1.74 -17.96 -8.38
N TYR A 59 -1.54 -17.16 -9.42
CA TYR A 59 -2.51 -16.17 -9.90
C TYR A 59 -3.77 -16.85 -10.47
N MET A 60 -3.60 -17.90 -11.27
CA MET A 60 -4.72 -18.67 -11.81
C MET A 60 -5.52 -19.35 -10.69
N LYS A 61 -4.84 -19.85 -9.66
CA LYS A 61 -5.50 -20.41 -8.47
C LYS A 61 -6.40 -19.37 -7.79
N LYS A 62 -5.91 -18.15 -7.55
CA LYS A 62 -6.73 -17.05 -6.96
C LYS A 62 -7.94 -16.69 -7.83
N ILE A 63 -7.77 -16.64 -9.16
CA ILE A 63 -8.89 -16.43 -10.10
C ILE A 63 -9.95 -17.53 -9.96
N LEU A 64 -9.52 -18.79 -9.91
CA LEU A 64 -10.43 -19.93 -9.75
C LEU A 64 -11.14 -19.91 -8.39
N GLU A 65 -10.42 -19.64 -7.30
CA GLU A 65 -10.98 -19.50 -5.95
C GLU A 65 -12.06 -18.42 -5.88
N ALA A 66 -11.80 -17.24 -6.46
CA ALA A 66 -12.79 -16.17 -6.55
C ALA A 66 -14.01 -16.60 -7.37
N LYS A 67 -13.79 -17.25 -8.52
CA LYS A 67 -14.87 -17.79 -9.35
C LYS A 67 -15.76 -18.78 -8.59
N TYR A 68 -15.17 -19.72 -7.85
CA TYR A 68 -15.93 -20.67 -7.03
C TYR A 68 -16.69 -20.00 -5.89
N SER A 69 -16.13 -18.93 -5.33
CA SER A 69 -16.74 -18.12 -4.28
C SER A 69 -17.75 -17.10 -4.80
N LYS A 70 -17.99 -17.04 -6.12
CA LYS A 70 -18.81 -16.01 -6.80
C LYS A 70 -18.35 -14.58 -6.52
N THR A 71 -17.05 -14.40 -6.29
CA THR A 71 -16.40 -13.10 -6.14
C THR A 71 -15.49 -12.81 -7.35
N VAL A 72 -14.97 -11.60 -7.43
CA VAL A 72 -14.03 -11.18 -8.48
C VAL A 72 -12.68 -10.94 -7.84
N PHE A 73 -11.65 -11.64 -8.33
CA PHE A 73 -10.28 -11.43 -7.84
C PHE A 73 -9.68 -10.12 -8.37
N VAL A 74 -9.83 -9.86 -9.67
CA VAL A 74 -9.37 -8.63 -10.35
C VAL A 74 -10.44 -8.22 -11.34
N SER A 75 -10.90 -6.96 -11.28
CA SER A 75 -11.87 -6.42 -12.24
C SER A 75 -11.19 -6.01 -13.56
N PRO A 76 -11.93 -5.92 -14.68
CA PRO A 76 -11.38 -5.42 -15.95
C PRO A 76 -10.74 -4.03 -15.83
N GLU A 77 -11.32 -3.14 -15.02
CA GLU A 77 -10.79 -1.79 -14.79
C GLU A 77 -9.49 -1.83 -13.99
N GLN A 78 -9.39 -2.71 -12.99
CA GLN A 78 -8.16 -2.91 -12.23
C GLN A 78 -7.04 -3.47 -13.12
N ASP A 79 -7.37 -4.43 -14.00
CA ASP A 79 -6.45 -5.00 -14.98
C ASP A 79 -5.94 -3.95 -15.96
N GLN A 80 -6.85 -3.15 -16.52
CA GLN A 80 -6.49 -2.07 -17.44
C GLN A 80 -5.58 -1.04 -16.77
N LEU A 81 -5.88 -0.66 -15.53
CA LEU A 81 -5.06 0.30 -14.79
C LEU A 81 -3.70 -0.28 -14.43
N ALA A 82 -3.63 -1.57 -14.07
CA ALA A 82 -2.38 -2.27 -13.84
C ALA A 82 -1.50 -2.30 -15.10
N ARG A 83 -2.08 -2.59 -16.27
CA ARG A 83 -1.37 -2.53 -17.56
C ARG A 83 -0.86 -1.14 -17.88
N LYS A 84 -1.63 -0.08 -17.61
CA LYS A 84 -1.18 1.31 -17.74
C LYS A 84 0.05 1.58 -16.86
N ILE A 85 0.04 1.13 -15.60
CA ILE A 85 1.19 1.26 -14.69
C ILE A 85 2.43 0.53 -15.24
N VAL A 86 2.26 -0.69 -15.74
CA VAL A 86 3.38 -1.47 -16.31
C VAL A 86 3.96 -0.81 -17.55
N ALA A 87 3.11 -0.35 -18.47
CA ALA A 87 3.55 0.39 -19.66
C ALA A 87 4.35 1.65 -19.27
N LYS A 88 3.90 2.40 -18.26
CA LYS A 88 4.65 3.56 -17.76
C LYS A 88 6.05 3.19 -17.24
N PHE A 89 6.19 2.06 -16.55
CA PHE A 89 7.49 1.61 -16.07
C PHE A 89 8.42 1.09 -17.16
N ILE A 90 7.87 0.44 -18.19
CA ILE A 90 8.65 -0.27 -19.21
C ILE A 90 8.88 0.60 -20.44
N ASP A 91 7.83 1.19 -20.98
CA ASP A 91 7.86 1.93 -22.25
C ASP A 91 8.29 3.40 -22.05
N GLU A 92 7.97 3.97 -20.90
CA GLU A 92 8.27 5.38 -20.57
C GLU A 92 9.36 5.53 -19.49
N GLU A 93 9.99 4.43 -19.08
CA GLU A 93 11.09 4.37 -18.11
C GLU A 93 10.84 5.11 -16.79
N LYS A 94 9.57 5.23 -16.38
CA LYS A 94 9.20 5.84 -15.09
C LYS A 94 9.85 5.06 -13.94
N ARG A 95 10.07 5.74 -12.82
CA ARG A 95 10.58 5.15 -11.56
C ARG A 95 9.60 5.26 -10.42
N LEU A 96 8.71 6.25 -10.48
CA LEU A 96 7.67 6.47 -9.50
C LEU A 96 6.32 6.61 -10.20
N ILE A 97 5.34 5.82 -9.77
CA ILE A 97 3.96 5.95 -10.21
C ILE A 97 3.07 6.22 -8.99
N THR A 98 2.31 7.31 -9.04
CA THR A 98 1.27 7.58 -8.06
C THR A 98 -0.05 7.06 -8.61
N LEU A 99 -0.59 6.00 -8.00
CA LEU A 99 -1.95 5.54 -8.25
C LEU A 99 -2.91 6.36 -7.40
N ILE A 100 -3.67 7.24 -8.04
CA ILE A 100 -4.71 8.03 -7.39
C ILE A 100 -6.06 7.43 -7.73
N ALA A 101 -6.72 6.87 -6.72
CA ALA A 101 -8.08 6.39 -6.86
C ALA A 101 -8.82 6.50 -5.54
N GLU A 102 -10.13 6.65 -5.64
CA GLU A 102 -11.05 6.79 -4.51
C GLU A 102 -10.94 5.63 -3.51
N PHE A 103 -11.41 5.85 -2.28
CA PHE A 103 -11.53 4.76 -1.32
C PHE A 103 -12.43 3.65 -1.88
N GLN A 104 -12.09 2.40 -1.57
CA GLN A 104 -12.83 1.21 -2.02
C GLN A 104 -12.87 0.98 -3.56
N TRP A 105 -12.18 1.79 -4.37
CA TRP A 105 -12.06 1.53 -5.81
C TRP A 105 -11.30 0.22 -6.12
N GLY A 106 -10.48 -0.24 -5.17
CA GLY A 106 -9.69 -1.46 -5.31
C GLY A 106 -8.25 -1.21 -5.76
N LYS A 107 -7.64 -0.14 -5.23
CA LYS A 107 -6.21 0.18 -5.42
C LYS A 107 -5.31 -1.02 -5.15
N THR A 108 -5.58 -1.75 -4.06
CA THR A 108 -4.84 -2.96 -3.69
C THR A 108 -4.87 -4.00 -4.82
N GLY A 109 -6.04 -4.30 -5.41
CA GLY A 109 -6.11 -5.22 -6.55
C GLY A 109 -5.23 -4.78 -7.72
N THR A 110 -5.30 -3.50 -8.09
CA THR A 110 -4.48 -2.92 -9.17
C THR A 110 -2.98 -3.03 -8.92
N ILE A 111 -2.49 -2.65 -7.73
CA ILE A 111 -1.05 -2.71 -7.45
C ILE A 111 -0.51 -4.14 -7.45
N LEU A 112 -1.32 -5.11 -7.00
CA LEU A 112 -0.95 -6.52 -6.99
C LEU A 112 -0.93 -7.12 -8.40
N THR A 113 -1.90 -6.75 -9.24
CA THR A 113 -1.90 -7.13 -10.65
C THR A 113 -0.72 -6.50 -11.40
N ALA A 114 -0.36 -5.25 -11.11
CA ALA A 114 0.83 -4.61 -11.69
C ALA A 114 2.12 -5.32 -11.25
N ALA A 115 2.24 -5.67 -9.96
CA ALA A 115 3.35 -6.46 -9.44
C ALA A 115 3.47 -7.82 -10.14
N TYR A 116 2.35 -8.53 -10.29
CA TYR A 116 2.29 -9.78 -11.05
C TYR A 116 2.82 -9.59 -12.47
N TYR A 117 2.33 -8.61 -13.23
CA TYR A 117 2.79 -8.38 -14.60
C TYR A 117 4.27 -8.02 -14.72
N LEU A 118 4.82 -7.24 -13.77
CA LEU A 118 6.25 -6.95 -13.71
C LEU A 118 7.08 -8.20 -13.39
N CYS A 119 6.57 -9.08 -12.50
CA CYS A 119 7.25 -10.31 -12.10
C CYS A 119 7.02 -11.49 -13.07
N THR A 120 6.15 -11.34 -14.07
CA THR A 120 5.93 -12.33 -15.14
C THR A 120 6.18 -11.77 -16.53
N HIS A 121 6.89 -10.64 -16.64
CA HIS A 121 7.17 -10.01 -17.93
C HIS A 121 7.91 -10.98 -18.86
N SER A 122 7.60 -10.97 -20.16
CA SER A 122 8.19 -11.91 -21.12
C SER A 122 9.66 -11.61 -21.43
N ASP A 123 10.07 -10.35 -21.35
CA ASP A 123 11.47 -9.93 -21.44
C ASP A 123 12.14 -9.96 -20.07
N ASP A 124 13.19 -10.79 -19.95
CA ASP A 124 14.01 -10.99 -18.75
C ASP A 124 14.66 -9.69 -18.25
N GLU A 125 14.94 -8.71 -19.12
CA GLU A 125 15.52 -7.42 -18.70
C GLU A 125 14.52 -6.53 -17.95
N ASN A 126 13.23 -6.76 -18.19
CA ASN A 126 12.15 -6.02 -17.57
C ASN A 126 11.53 -6.76 -16.37
N LEU A 127 11.84 -8.05 -16.23
CA LEU A 127 11.37 -8.92 -15.16
C LEU A 127 11.83 -8.43 -13.78
N VAL A 128 10.88 -8.23 -12.87
CA VAL A 128 11.16 -7.96 -11.44
C VAL A 128 11.33 -9.29 -10.70
N ASP A 129 12.29 -9.34 -9.78
CA ASP A 129 12.47 -10.50 -8.87
C ASP A 129 11.29 -10.52 -7.88
N ALA A 130 10.55 -11.63 -7.83
CA ALA A 130 9.39 -11.77 -6.96
C ALA A 130 9.76 -11.65 -5.47
N ASP A 131 10.98 -12.05 -5.09
CA ASP A 131 11.51 -11.89 -3.73
C ASP A 131 11.94 -10.44 -3.43
N GLN A 132 11.93 -9.56 -4.44
CA GLN A 132 12.23 -8.13 -4.35
C GLN A 132 10.99 -7.24 -4.53
N VAL A 133 9.79 -7.80 -4.34
CA VAL A 133 8.57 -7.01 -4.17
C VAL A 133 8.40 -6.70 -2.69
N TYR A 134 8.33 -5.41 -2.34
CA TYR A 134 8.13 -4.92 -0.97
C TYR A 134 6.83 -4.12 -0.89
N ILE A 135 5.99 -4.42 0.09
CA ILE A 135 4.71 -3.74 0.31
C ILE A 135 4.75 -3.11 1.69
N ILE A 136 4.59 -1.79 1.74
CA ILE A 136 4.80 -0.98 2.93
C ILE A 136 3.58 -0.09 3.12
N THR A 137 3.16 0.13 4.36
CA THR A 137 2.17 1.16 4.69
C THR A 137 2.65 2.09 5.81
N GLY A 138 2.17 3.33 5.77
CA GLY A 138 2.28 4.29 6.88
C GLY A 138 1.37 3.97 8.07
N LEU A 139 0.44 3.02 7.93
CA LEU A 139 -0.44 2.58 9.01
C LEU A 139 0.30 1.71 10.02
N SER A 140 0.05 1.93 11.31
CA SER A 140 0.51 1.02 12.36
C SER A 140 -0.57 -0.01 12.66
N ASP A 141 -0.78 -0.92 11.72
CA ASP A 141 -1.94 -1.81 11.72
C ASP A 141 -1.52 -3.25 11.39
N THR A 142 -1.69 -4.14 12.37
CA THR A 142 -1.40 -5.57 12.23
C THR A 142 -2.51 -6.31 11.49
N GLU A 143 -3.75 -5.81 11.58
CA GLU A 143 -4.88 -6.39 10.85
C GLU A 143 -4.73 -6.11 9.36
N TRP A 144 -4.34 -4.89 9.00
CA TRP A 144 -3.95 -4.55 7.63
C TRP A 144 -2.87 -5.51 7.09
N GLU A 145 -1.85 -5.84 7.89
CA GLU A 145 -0.78 -6.77 7.47
C GLU A 145 -1.35 -8.15 7.15
N VAL A 146 -2.23 -8.69 8.00
CA VAL A 146 -2.87 -10.00 7.80
C VAL A 146 -3.78 -9.98 6.57
N GLN A 147 -4.72 -9.04 6.49
CA GLN A 147 -5.65 -8.92 5.37
C GLN A 147 -4.93 -8.69 4.04
N THR A 148 -3.82 -7.92 4.06
CA THR A 148 -3.01 -7.69 2.86
C THR A 148 -2.38 -9.01 2.43
N LYS A 149 -1.72 -9.76 3.32
CA LYS A 149 -1.10 -11.05 3.01
C LYS A 149 -2.07 -12.06 2.43
N GLU A 150 -3.29 -12.15 2.96
CA GLU A 150 -4.33 -13.06 2.43
C GLU A 150 -4.71 -12.78 0.97
N ARG A 151 -4.59 -11.52 0.53
CA ARG A 151 -4.89 -11.10 -0.85
C ARG A 151 -3.71 -11.29 -1.81
N LEU A 152 -2.50 -11.49 -1.28
CA LEU A 152 -1.29 -11.61 -2.09
C LEU A 152 -1.15 -12.98 -2.76
N LEU A 153 -0.25 -13.00 -3.74
CA LEU A 153 0.38 -14.24 -4.18
C LEU A 153 1.40 -14.68 -3.11
N PRO A 154 1.57 -15.99 -2.85
CA PRO A 154 2.41 -16.50 -1.77
C PRO A 154 3.84 -15.94 -1.74
N GLN A 155 4.40 -15.65 -2.91
CA GLN A 155 5.74 -15.10 -3.07
C GLN A 155 5.88 -13.70 -2.48
N PHE A 156 4.83 -12.88 -2.52
CA PHE A 156 4.86 -11.48 -2.05
C PHE A 156 4.63 -11.35 -0.54
N GLU A 157 4.05 -12.37 0.12
CA GLU A 157 3.66 -12.33 1.53
C GLU A 157 4.85 -12.07 2.49
N LYS A 158 6.06 -12.46 2.09
CA LYS A 158 7.27 -12.36 2.91
C LYS A 158 7.73 -10.92 3.16
N ASN A 159 7.32 -9.98 2.31
CA ASN A 159 7.84 -8.62 2.30
C ASN A 159 6.74 -7.56 2.50
N VAL A 160 5.80 -7.83 3.40
CA VAL A 160 4.74 -6.90 3.82
C VAL A 160 5.09 -6.28 5.18
N TYR A 161 5.12 -4.95 5.27
CA TYR A 161 5.54 -4.22 6.46
C TYR A 161 4.61 -3.04 6.77
N HIS A 162 3.99 -3.07 7.95
CA HIS A 162 3.30 -1.91 8.51
C HIS A 162 4.29 -0.99 9.25
N ARG A 163 3.86 0.24 9.61
CA ARG A 163 4.71 1.27 10.24
C ARG A 163 5.48 0.76 11.45
N GLY A 164 4.87 -0.07 12.29
CA GLY A 164 5.50 -0.61 13.50
C GLY A 164 6.71 -1.51 13.23
N ARG A 165 6.87 -2.01 12.00
CA ARG A 165 7.97 -2.89 11.56
C ARG A 165 8.88 -2.26 10.51
N ILE A 166 8.73 -0.96 10.23
CA ILE A 166 9.46 -0.28 9.15
C ILE A 166 10.99 -0.33 9.36
N ASN A 167 11.47 -0.24 10.60
CA ASN A 167 12.90 -0.29 10.89
C ASN A 167 13.54 -1.63 10.47
N ALA A 168 12.79 -2.73 10.52
CA ALA A 168 13.28 -4.05 10.13
C ALA A 168 13.45 -4.19 8.60
N VAL A 169 12.76 -3.37 7.80
CA VAL A 169 12.85 -3.42 6.33
C VAL A 169 13.96 -2.52 5.78
N ILE A 170 14.42 -1.50 6.50
CA ILE A 170 15.46 -0.55 6.04
C ILE A 170 16.69 -1.27 5.45
N PRO A 171 17.31 -2.26 6.14
CA PRO A 171 18.48 -2.95 5.58
C PRO A 171 18.17 -3.74 4.31
N LYS A 172 16.94 -4.26 4.18
CA LYS A 172 16.50 -4.97 2.97
C LYS A 172 16.33 -3.99 1.81
N LEU A 173 15.65 -2.87 2.04
CA LEU A 173 15.44 -1.81 1.06
C LEU A 173 16.75 -1.20 0.58
N ALA A 174 17.70 -0.94 1.50
CA ALA A 174 19.01 -0.37 1.16
C ALA A 174 19.79 -1.26 0.17
N ASN A 175 19.63 -2.58 0.29
CA ASN A 175 20.27 -3.59 -0.54
C ASN A 175 19.38 -4.08 -1.71
N ALA A 176 18.18 -3.53 -1.86
CA ALA A 176 17.25 -3.94 -2.90
C ALA A 176 17.82 -3.56 -4.27
N THR A 177 17.67 -4.47 -5.22
CA THR A 177 18.02 -4.27 -6.63
C THR A 177 16.98 -5.00 -7.47
N ASN A 178 16.69 -4.48 -8.66
CA ASN A 178 15.63 -4.97 -9.52
C ASN A 178 14.30 -5.17 -8.77
N ALA A 179 13.93 -4.18 -7.97
CA ALA A 179 12.89 -4.30 -6.96
C ALA A 179 11.66 -3.47 -7.32
N LEU A 180 10.51 -3.92 -6.82
CA LEU A 180 9.28 -3.14 -6.81
C LEU A 180 8.94 -2.79 -5.36
N ILE A 181 8.80 -1.51 -5.07
CA ILE A 181 8.39 -1.02 -3.76
C ILE A 181 7.00 -0.43 -3.89
N ILE A 182 6.05 -0.96 -3.13
CA ILE A 182 4.69 -0.49 -3.10
C ILE A 182 4.44 0.18 -1.76
N ILE A 183 4.00 1.43 -1.80
CA ILE A 183 3.71 2.25 -0.61
C ILE A 183 2.20 2.49 -0.58
N ASP A 184 1.50 1.69 0.22
CA ASP A 184 0.06 1.81 0.40
C ASP A 184 -0.29 2.88 1.44
N GLU A 185 -1.34 3.64 1.17
CA GLU A 185 -1.82 4.75 2.00
C GLU A 185 -0.72 5.77 2.33
N CYS A 186 -0.09 6.28 1.27
CA CYS A 186 1.11 7.10 1.37
C CYS A 186 0.87 8.41 2.14
N HIS A 187 -0.36 8.92 2.15
CA HIS A 187 -0.72 10.14 2.88
C HIS A 187 -0.53 10.03 4.41
N TYR A 188 -0.64 8.83 5.01
CA TYR A 188 -0.30 8.65 6.43
C TYR A 188 1.20 8.73 6.70
N ALA A 189 2.03 8.69 5.65
CA ALA A 189 3.47 8.74 5.74
C ALA A 189 4.07 10.12 5.42
N SER A 190 3.32 11.12 4.91
CA SER A 190 3.84 12.37 4.32
C SER A 190 4.38 13.45 5.28
N GLY A 191 4.15 13.34 6.58
CA GLY A 191 4.76 14.23 7.57
C GLY A 191 6.29 14.16 7.62
N SER A 192 6.97 15.29 7.81
CA SER A 192 8.44 15.41 7.82
C SER A 192 9.16 14.59 8.91
N THR A 193 8.43 14.12 9.93
CA THR A 193 8.92 13.28 11.04
C THR A 193 8.51 11.81 10.93
N GLN A 194 7.91 11.41 9.81
CA GLN A 194 7.33 10.08 9.65
C GLN A 194 8.39 9.01 9.36
N SER A 195 8.31 7.93 10.12
CA SER A 195 9.22 6.77 10.06
C SER A 195 9.40 6.14 8.67
N VAL A 196 8.40 6.20 7.79
CA VAL A 196 8.51 5.66 6.42
C VAL A 196 9.40 6.55 5.54
N LYS A 197 9.31 7.88 5.66
CA LYS A 197 10.17 8.80 4.88
C LYS A 197 11.63 8.59 5.25
N LEU A 198 11.90 8.58 6.55
CA LEU A 198 13.23 8.30 7.09
C LEU A 198 13.73 6.91 6.67
N ALA A 199 12.86 5.91 6.62
CA ALA A 199 13.22 4.58 6.16
C ALA A 199 13.64 4.56 4.68
N LEU A 200 12.90 5.25 3.80
CA LEU A 200 13.25 5.37 2.39
C LEU A 200 14.53 6.21 2.18
N GLU A 201 14.66 7.30 2.92
CA GLU A 201 15.85 8.16 2.88
C GLU A 201 17.10 7.40 3.31
N ASN A 202 17.04 6.70 4.45
CA ASN A 202 18.13 5.86 4.97
C ASN A 202 18.45 4.67 4.04
N ALA A 203 17.48 4.21 3.26
CA ALA A 203 17.70 3.19 2.23
C ALA A 203 18.25 3.75 0.91
N GLY A 204 18.37 5.08 0.78
CA GLY A 204 18.78 5.75 -0.46
C GLY A 204 17.74 5.66 -1.58
N LEU A 205 16.46 5.60 -1.22
CA LEU A 205 15.33 5.42 -2.14
C LEU A 205 14.58 6.72 -2.45
N LEU A 206 15.04 7.85 -1.90
CA LEU A 206 14.59 9.20 -2.28
C LEU A 206 15.54 9.86 -3.30
N ASP A 207 16.53 9.11 -3.80
CA ASP A 207 17.49 9.53 -4.81
C ASP A 207 17.19 8.80 -6.13
N ILE A 208 16.81 9.56 -7.16
CA ILE A 208 16.43 9.02 -8.46
C ILE A 208 17.57 8.27 -9.15
N ASP A 209 18.81 8.73 -9.01
CA ASP A 209 19.98 8.09 -9.63
C ASP A 209 20.23 6.72 -8.99
N GLN A 210 19.99 6.58 -7.68
CA GLN A 210 20.04 5.29 -7.02
C GLN A 210 18.96 4.34 -7.51
N LEU A 211 17.75 4.84 -7.74
CA LEU A 211 16.66 4.00 -8.26
C LEU A 211 16.92 3.53 -9.68
N ILE A 212 17.43 4.40 -10.55
CA ILE A 212 17.83 4.03 -11.91
C ILE A 212 18.94 2.98 -11.85
N LYS A 213 20.02 3.27 -11.10
CA LYS A 213 21.18 2.38 -10.96
C LYS A 213 20.81 1.00 -10.41
N LYS A 214 19.92 0.94 -9.43
CA LYS A 214 19.47 -0.31 -8.79
C LYS A 214 18.27 -0.94 -9.51
N ASN A 215 17.77 -0.33 -10.60
CA ASN A 215 16.54 -0.70 -11.28
C ASN A 215 15.34 -0.89 -10.32
N ILE A 216 15.12 0.09 -9.45
CA ILE A 216 14.02 0.09 -8.50
C ILE A 216 12.85 0.87 -9.09
N ARG A 217 11.64 0.33 -8.92
CA ARG A 217 10.37 0.93 -9.29
C ARG A 217 9.54 1.13 -8.04
N ILE A 218 8.86 2.25 -7.95
CA ILE A 218 8.02 2.61 -6.80
C ILE A 218 6.60 2.87 -7.28
N ILE A 219 5.63 2.18 -6.67
CA ILE A 219 4.21 2.53 -6.78
C ILE A 219 3.78 3.09 -5.42
N GLN A 220 3.13 4.24 -5.40
CA GLN A 220 2.49 4.75 -4.19
C GLN A 220 0.99 4.95 -4.44
N THR A 221 0.18 4.63 -3.45
CA THR A 221 -1.28 4.79 -3.55
C THR A 221 -1.75 5.98 -2.73
N SER A 222 -2.67 6.76 -3.30
CA SER A 222 -3.33 7.85 -2.60
C SER A 222 -4.81 7.90 -2.94
N ALA A 223 -5.62 8.32 -1.97
CA ALA A 223 -7.02 8.66 -2.20
C ALA A 223 -7.20 10.09 -2.73
N THR A 224 -6.19 10.95 -2.54
CA THR A 224 -6.27 12.38 -2.86
C THR A 224 -5.03 12.86 -3.63
N PRO A 225 -5.17 13.73 -4.63
CA PRO A 225 -4.03 14.28 -5.38
C PRO A 225 -3.07 15.16 -4.56
N ASP A 226 -3.56 15.88 -3.54
CA ASP A 226 -2.79 16.97 -2.92
C ASP A 226 -1.77 16.52 -1.85
N ASN A 227 -1.86 15.28 -1.36
CA ASN A 227 -1.06 14.78 -0.23
C ASN A 227 -0.23 13.54 -0.59
N VAL A 228 0.46 13.59 -1.72
CA VAL A 228 1.34 12.50 -2.16
C VAL A 228 2.63 12.52 -1.34
N PHE A 229 3.01 11.34 -0.83
CA PHE A 229 4.07 11.13 0.17
C PHE A 229 5.48 11.51 -0.30
N ILE A 230 5.85 11.01 -1.47
CA ILE A 230 7.06 11.43 -2.15
C ILE A 230 6.64 12.67 -2.95
N ASP A 231 7.32 13.81 -2.74
CA ASP A 231 7.11 15.03 -3.54
C ASP A 231 7.46 14.72 -5.00
N SER A 232 6.45 14.18 -5.68
CA SER A 232 6.60 13.54 -6.96
C SER A 232 6.91 14.55 -8.06
N ASN A 233 6.60 15.82 -7.81
CA ASN A 233 6.96 16.94 -8.66
C ASN A 233 8.48 17.12 -8.75
N SER A 234 9.23 16.80 -7.69
CA SER A 234 10.69 16.89 -7.69
C SER A 234 11.38 15.81 -8.54
N TRP A 235 10.63 14.81 -9.03
CA TRP A 235 11.16 13.67 -9.78
C TRP A 235 11.05 13.83 -11.30
N GLY A 236 10.47 14.95 -11.75
CA GLY A 236 10.38 15.35 -13.15
C GLY A 236 9.84 14.23 -14.05
N ASN A 237 10.57 13.92 -15.12
CA ASN A 237 10.14 12.93 -16.12
C ASN A 237 10.12 11.49 -15.62
N TYR A 238 10.67 11.18 -14.44
CA TYR A 238 10.66 9.83 -13.87
C TYR A 238 9.40 9.53 -13.04
N HIS A 239 8.54 10.53 -12.84
CA HIS A 239 7.25 10.37 -12.20
C HIS A 239 6.11 10.37 -13.22
N ASP A 240 5.04 9.64 -12.91
CA ASP A 240 3.73 9.84 -13.52
C ASP A 240 2.60 9.51 -12.54
N THR A 241 1.41 10.01 -12.85
CA THR A 241 0.20 9.75 -12.11
C THR A 241 -0.77 8.93 -12.94
N VAL A 242 -1.32 7.88 -12.34
CA VAL A 242 -2.29 7.00 -12.98
C VAL A 242 -3.59 7.05 -12.19
N MET A 243 -4.70 7.30 -12.90
CA MET A 243 -6.04 7.41 -12.33
C MET A 243 -7.05 6.55 -13.10
N PRO A 244 -8.09 6.02 -12.45
CA PRO A 244 -9.25 5.48 -13.14
C PRO A 244 -9.88 6.51 -14.06
N ASP A 245 -10.32 6.08 -15.25
CA ASP A 245 -10.96 6.97 -16.23
C ASP A 245 -12.36 7.43 -15.77
N LYS A 246 -12.99 6.68 -14.85
CA LYS A 246 -14.31 7.00 -14.29
C LYS A 246 -14.34 6.76 -12.79
N LYS A 247 -15.01 7.67 -12.07
CA LYS A 247 -15.42 7.48 -10.68
C LYS A 247 -16.47 6.37 -10.59
N SER A 248 -16.47 5.62 -9.50
CA SER A 248 -17.55 4.65 -9.27
C SER A 248 -18.86 5.39 -9.02
N ALA A 249 -19.95 4.96 -9.65
CA ALA A 249 -21.28 5.52 -9.39
C ALA A 249 -21.73 5.31 -7.92
N SER A 250 -21.16 4.33 -7.23
CA SER A 250 -21.42 4.06 -5.81
C SER A 250 -20.51 4.84 -4.86
N TYR A 251 -19.51 5.57 -5.37
CA TYR A 251 -18.59 6.31 -4.51
C TYR A 251 -19.30 7.52 -3.90
N VAL A 252 -19.10 7.70 -2.60
CA VAL A 252 -19.58 8.87 -1.86
C VAL A 252 -18.35 9.66 -1.43
N SER A 253 -18.13 10.82 -2.06
CA SER A 253 -17.00 11.69 -1.76
C SER A 253 -17.22 12.48 -0.45
N PHE A 254 -16.15 13.07 0.08
CA PHE A 254 -16.25 14.04 1.17
C PHE A 254 -17.18 15.21 0.82
N GLU A 255 -17.15 15.67 -0.43
CA GLU A 255 -18.05 16.71 -0.91
C GLU A 255 -19.51 16.24 -0.87
N ASP A 256 -19.79 14.99 -1.26
CA ASP A 256 -21.14 14.42 -1.15
C ASP A 256 -21.60 14.30 0.30
N LEU A 257 -20.68 13.93 1.21
CA LEU A 257 -20.96 13.86 2.64
C LEU A 257 -21.23 15.26 3.22
N LEU A 258 -20.46 16.27 2.83
CA LEU A 258 -20.67 17.67 3.23
C LEU A 258 -22.00 18.21 2.70
N LYS A 259 -22.30 18.01 1.40
CA LYS A 259 -23.58 18.40 0.78
C LYS A 259 -24.78 17.73 1.44
N LYS A 260 -24.61 16.49 1.92
CA LYS A 260 -25.64 15.75 2.66
C LYS A 260 -25.66 16.08 4.17
N ASN A 261 -24.90 17.08 4.62
CA ASN A 261 -24.75 17.47 6.03
C ASN A 261 -24.38 16.29 6.97
N ARG A 262 -23.57 15.36 6.46
CA ARG A 262 -23.07 14.17 7.18
C ARG A 262 -21.69 14.37 7.80
N ILE A 263 -21.00 15.45 7.45
CA ILE A 263 -19.73 15.87 8.06
C ILE A 263 -19.98 17.25 8.67
N ARG A 264 -19.55 17.41 9.91
CA ARG A 264 -19.61 18.65 10.68
C ARG A 264 -18.24 18.92 11.27
N GLU A 265 -17.97 20.18 11.60
CA GLU A 265 -16.74 20.55 12.30
C GLU A 265 -16.70 19.85 13.67
N SER A 266 -15.51 19.43 14.10
CA SER A 266 -15.34 18.82 15.42
C SER A 266 -15.16 19.94 16.45
N ASP A 267 -16.13 20.13 17.32
CA ASP A 267 -16.02 21.10 18.40
C ASP A 267 -15.10 20.62 19.54
N ASP A 268 -14.62 21.56 20.37
CA ASP A 268 -13.91 21.26 21.61
C ASP A 268 -14.91 20.79 22.68
N LEU A 269 -14.96 19.48 22.92
CA LEU A 269 -15.88 18.86 23.86
C LEU A 269 -15.55 19.15 25.35
N ALA A 270 -14.45 19.88 25.63
CA ALA A 270 -14.23 20.42 26.98
C ALA A 270 -15.21 21.56 27.30
N ASP A 271 -15.76 22.22 26.27
CA ASP A 271 -16.84 23.20 26.39
C ASP A 271 -18.19 22.49 26.43
N VAL A 272 -18.90 22.62 27.55
CA VAL A 272 -20.20 21.96 27.78
C VAL A 272 -21.25 22.33 26.74
N TYR A 273 -21.25 23.57 26.23
CA TYR A 273 -22.20 24.01 25.21
C TYR A 273 -21.96 23.34 23.85
N LYS A 274 -20.70 22.96 23.59
CA LYS A 274 -20.33 22.21 22.39
C LYS A 274 -20.73 20.75 22.49
N VAL A 275 -20.67 20.18 23.69
CA VAL A 275 -21.20 18.83 23.95
C VAL A 275 -22.71 18.81 23.71
N GLU A 276 -23.45 19.82 24.16
CA GLU A 276 -24.89 19.96 23.87
C GLU A 276 -25.18 19.89 22.36
N THR A 277 -24.42 20.63 21.55
CA THR A 277 -24.58 20.64 20.07
C THR A 277 -24.32 19.26 19.45
N MET A 278 -23.36 18.50 20.00
CA MET A 278 -23.13 17.11 19.59
C MET A 278 -24.33 16.22 19.99
N PHE A 279 -24.88 16.38 21.18
CA PHE A 279 -26.03 15.59 21.65
C PHE A 279 -27.34 15.93 20.95
N GLU A 280 -27.54 17.17 20.49
CA GLU A 280 -28.63 17.51 19.57
C GLU A 280 -28.54 16.70 18.27
N ALA A 281 -27.32 16.51 17.76
CA ALA A 281 -27.08 15.70 16.57
C ALA A 281 -27.30 14.19 16.81
N ILE A 282 -27.11 13.72 18.03
CA ILE A 282 -27.37 12.34 18.44
C ILE A 282 -28.87 12.10 18.59
N THR A 283 -29.55 13.00 19.30
CA THR A 283 -30.96 12.89 19.68
C THR A 283 -31.94 13.19 18.54
N GLN A 284 -31.51 13.84 17.45
CA GLN A 284 -32.34 14.01 16.24
C GLN A 284 -32.75 12.67 15.59
N TYR A 285 -32.00 11.58 15.84
CA TYR A 285 -32.32 10.26 15.32
C TYR A 285 -33.42 9.61 16.14
N GLN A 286 -34.53 9.27 15.49
CA GLN A 286 -35.68 8.62 16.12
C GLN A 286 -35.37 7.19 16.58
N ASP A 287 -34.65 6.44 15.73
CA ASP A 287 -34.23 5.08 16.05
C ASP A 287 -32.92 5.10 16.85
N PRO A 288 -32.77 4.25 17.89
CA PRO A 288 -31.51 4.05 18.61
C PRO A 288 -30.31 3.79 17.69
N ARG A 289 -29.18 4.43 17.96
CA ARG A 289 -27.92 4.23 17.21
C ARG A 289 -26.72 4.16 18.13
N TYR A 290 -25.66 3.56 17.61
CA TYR A 290 -24.33 3.67 18.18
C TYR A 290 -23.65 4.96 17.70
N HIS A 291 -23.06 5.71 18.63
CA HIS A 291 -22.37 6.97 18.39
C HIS A 291 -20.95 6.84 18.92
N ILE A 292 -19.96 6.85 18.04
CA ILE A 292 -18.57 6.62 18.41
C ILE A 292 -17.88 7.96 18.65
N VAL A 293 -17.38 8.18 19.87
CA VAL A 293 -16.67 9.41 20.25
C VAL A 293 -15.23 9.09 20.61
N ARG A 294 -14.29 9.53 19.77
CA ARG A 294 -12.86 9.29 20.00
C ARG A 294 -12.22 10.43 20.78
N ILE A 295 -11.78 10.13 22.00
CA ILE A 295 -11.09 11.10 22.87
C ILE A 295 -9.59 10.79 22.89
N PRO A 296 -8.71 11.71 22.48
CA PRO A 296 -7.26 11.47 22.46
C PRO A 296 -6.69 11.28 23.88
N ARG A 297 -5.81 10.29 24.06
CA ARG A 297 -5.16 10.01 25.36
C ARG A 297 -4.05 11.00 25.72
N ARG A 298 -3.47 11.68 24.73
CA ARG A 298 -2.41 12.70 24.92
C ARG A 298 -2.69 13.89 24.00
N GLY A 299 -2.78 15.08 24.58
CA GLY A 299 -2.94 16.37 23.92
C GLY A 299 -2.51 17.48 24.88
N SER A 300 -2.19 18.66 24.35
CA SER A 300 -1.67 19.83 25.09
C SER A 300 -2.64 20.45 26.10
N THR A 301 -3.88 20.00 26.13
CA THR A 301 -4.94 20.40 27.05
C THR A 301 -5.35 19.18 27.87
N GLY A 302 -5.00 19.15 29.16
CA GLY A 302 -5.31 18.06 30.09
C GLY A 302 -6.79 17.95 30.45
N ASN A 303 -7.69 17.92 29.46
CA ASN A 303 -9.14 18.02 29.63
C ASN A 303 -9.87 16.71 29.31
N ARG A 304 -9.18 15.56 29.23
CA ARG A 304 -9.85 14.28 28.92
C ARG A 304 -10.93 13.97 29.96
N GLU A 305 -10.60 14.15 31.22
CA GLU A 305 -11.52 13.93 32.34
C GLU A 305 -12.73 14.86 32.22
N VAL A 306 -12.52 16.14 31.91
CA VAL A 306 -13.60 17.12 31.68
C VAL A 306 -14.51 16.70 30.52
N VAL A 307 -13.94 16.27 29.39
CA VAL A 307 -14.71 15.79 28.23
C VAL A 307 -15.54 14.56 28.62
N LEU A 308 -14.96 13.63 29.37
CA LEU A 308 -15.66 12.43 29.82
C LEU A 308 -16.79 12.74 30.79
N ASP A 309 -16.56 13.65 31.74
CA ASP A 309 -17.56 14.08 32.71
C ASP A 309 -18.73 14.78 32.00
N ASN A 310 -18.43 15.67 31.04
CA ASN A 310 -19.45 16.33 30.23
C ASN A 310 -20.29 15.29 29.45
N ILE A 311 -19.65 14.36 28.74
CA ILE A 311 -20.36 13.31 27.98
C ILE A 311 -21.21 12.43 28.90
N ASN A 312 -20.68 12.06 30.07
CA ASN A 312 -21.42 11.24 31.03
C ASN A 312 -22.68 11.95 31.55
N ALA A 313 -22.56 13.23 31.91
CA ALA A 313 -23.69 14.03 32.37
C ALA A 313 -24.82 14.08 31.31
N PHE A 314 -24.48 14.34 30.05
CA PHE A 314 -25.48 14.33 28.97
C PHE A 314 -26.05 12.93 28.70
N CYS A 315 -25.26 11.87 28.83
CA CYS A 315 -25.78 10.52 28.69
C CYS A 315 -26.82 10.18 29.77
N GLU A 316 -26.56 10.60 31.02
CA GLU A 316 -27.49 10.43 32.14
C GLU A 316 -28.79 11.24 31.93
N ASP A 317 -28.67 12.50 31.52
CA ASP A 317 -29.83 13.40 31.33
C ASP A 317 -30.76 12.96 30.19
N HIS A 318 -30.23 12.28 29.17
CA HIS A 318 -30.98 11.88 27.96
C HIS A 318 -31.29 10.39 27.86
N ASP A 319 -31.05 9.60 28.92
CA ASP A 319 -31.21 8.13 28.93
C ASP A 319 -30.44 7.44 27.77
N ILE A 320 -29.21 7.88 27.56
CA ILE A 320 -28.29 7.33 26.55
C ILE A 320 -27.30 6.39 27.27
N ALA A 321 -27.08 5.21 26.72
CA ALA A 321 -26.06 4.30 27.26
C ALA A 321 -24.65 4.85 26.97
N LEU A 322 -23.75 4.77 27.94
CA LEU A 322 -22.34 5.10 27.76
C LEU A 322 -21.48 3.84 27.95
N TRP A 323 -20.72 3.49 26.92
CA TRP A 323 -19.77 2.39 26.94
C TRP A 323 -18.35 2.92 26.80
N TYR A 324 -17.41 2.36 27.54
CA TYR A 324 -15.99 2.71 27.42
C TYR A 324 -15.25 1.63 26.63
N HIS A 325 -14.55 2.03 25.57
CA HIS A 325 -13.67 1.16 24.80
C HIS A 325 -12.25 1.74 24.72
N ASP A 326 -11.42 1.45 25.71
CA ASP A 326 -10.01 1.84 25.78
C ASP A 326 -9.07 0.66 26.13
N SER A 327 -7.83 0.97 26.53
CA SER A 327 -6.84 -0.07 26.86
C SER A 327 -7.19 -0.85 28.13
N ASP A 328 -7.93 -0.22 29.04
CA ASP A 328 -8.17 -0.70 30.40
C ASP A 328 -9.60 -1.29 30.50
N THR A 329 -10.54 -0.73 29.75
CA THR A 329 -11.93 -1.20 29.63
C THR A 329 -12.24 -1.51 28.17
N LYS A 330 -12.53 -2.77 27.85
CA LYS A 330 -12.93 -3.17 26.50
C LYS A 330 -14.36 -3.67 26.49
N VAL A 331 -15.19 -3.03 25.65
CA VAL A 331 -16.48 -3.61 25.24
C VAL A 331 -16.20 -4.97 24.60
N LYS A 332 -16.76 -6.03 25.20
CA LYS A 332 -16.63 -7.40 24.68
C LYS A 332 -17.40 -7.51 23.38
N SER A 333 -16.79 -8.16 22.39
CA SER A 333 -17.41 -8.47 21.10
C SER A 333 -18.06 -7.25 20.44
N ILE A 334 -17.36 -6.11 20.45
CA ILE A 334 -17.88 -4.85 19.91
C ILE A 334 -18.38 -4.97 18.47
N ASP A 335 -17.69 -5.77 17.64
CA ASP A 335 -18.08 -6.03 16.25
C ASP A 335 -19.45 -6.70 16.16
N SER A 336 -19.72 -7.70 17.01
CA SER A 336 -21.02 -8.37 17.09
C SER A 336 -22.12 -7.44 17.55
N ASN A 337 -21.82 -6.47 18.42
CA ASN A 337 -22.83 -5.49 18.87
C ASN A 337 -23.30 -4.59 17.71
N PHE A 338 -22.41 -4.28 16.76
CA PHE A 338 -22.74 -3.48 15.57
C PHE A 338 -23.56 -4.22 14.50
N GLU A 339 -23.75 -5.54 14.64
CA GLU A 339 -24.62 -6.32 13.76
C GLU A 339 -26.11 -6.10 14.06
N THR A 340 -26.43 -5.54 15.24
CA THR A 340 -27.80 -5.29 15.69
C THR A 340 -28.00 -3.82 16.06
N VAL A 341 -29.21 -3.31 15.90
CA VAL A 341 -29.59 -1.97 16.39
C VAL A 341 -29.59 -1.99 17.92
N PRO A 342 -29.03 -0.98 18.62
CA PRO A 342 -29.04 -0.97 20.08
C PRO A 342 -30.45 -0.75 20.63
N GLU A 343 -30.68 -1.12 21.89
CA GLU A 343 -31.99 -0.94 22.55
C GLU A 343 -32.29 0.55 22.83
N ARG A 344 -31.25 1.34 23.10
CA ARG A 344 -31.29 2.80 23.26
C ARG A 344 -30.06 3.42 22.61
N HIS A 345 -30.09 4.73 22.37
CA HIS A 345 -28.90 5.43 21.89
C HIS A 345 -27.71 5.09 22.78
N THR A 346 -26.59 4.76 22.17
CA THR A 346 -25.40 4.28 22.88
C THR A 346 -24.18 5.03 22.38
N VAL A 347 -23.54 5.80 23.27
CA VAL A 347 -22.25 6.43 23.03
C VAL A 347 -21.14 5.45 23.42
N ILE A 348 -20.13 5.31 22.57
CA ILE A 348 -18.96 4.42 22.75
C ILE A 348 -17.67 5.23 22.71
#